data_AF-A0A1F9LMW9-F1
#
_entry.id   AF-A0A1F9LMW9-F1
#
_cell.length_a   1.000
_cell.length_b   1.000
_cell.length_c   1.000
_cell.angle_alpha   90.00
_cell.angle_beta   90.00
_cell.angle_gamma   90.00
#
_symmetry.space_group_name_H-M   'P 1'
#
loop_
_entity.id
_entity.type
_entity.pdbx_description
1 polymer ?
#
loop_
_entity_poly.entity_id
_entity_poly.type
_entity_poly.pdbx_seq_one_letter_code
_entity_poly.pdbx_strand_id
1 'polypeptide(L)'
;MGSTLRRVLVGFGIAMVVSIPLGILMGTLRSLESFFEPPVILGLTMPGLIWAVLMIMFFGLTETSAYAAVAVTIFPMLAISIWQGTKAIDKDLIDMSEVFHASAWSKVVDVILPQLVSHLLAAIRYGLGLAWKVVVVVEMFGFSNGVGYQVVRGFNVFSMKTVLAWAITFLVVMIIIEFGFIGWLERSVTRWRPRVEAWRR
;
A
#
# COMPACT_ATOMS: atom_id res chain seq x y z
N MET A 1 8.95 17.94 -2.60
CA MET A 1 9.25 16.74 -1.78
C MET A 1 8.30 16.60 -0.60
N GLY A 2 8.20 17.58 0.30
CA GLY A 2 7.27 17.51 1.44
C GLY A 2 5.80 17.25 1.04
N SER A 3 5.30 17.90 -0.02
CA SER A 3 3.95 17.65 -0.54
C SER A 3 3.77 16.23 -1.07
N THR A 4 4.72 15.74 -1.86
CA THR A 4 4.75 14.36 -2.39
C THR A 4 4.72 13.33 -1.26
N LEU A 5 5.54 13.53 -0.23
CA LEU A 5 5.58 12.62 0.92
C LEU A 5 4.25 12.62 1.68
N ARG A 6 3.66 13.79 1.91
CA ARG A 6 2.34 13.90 2.55
C ARG A 6 1.26 13.17 1.74
N ARG A 7 1.21 13.36 0.42
CA ARG A 7 0.24 12.68 -0.46
C ARG A 7 0.35 11.17 -0.39
N VAL A 8 1.58 10.66 -0.37
CA VAL A 8 1.84 9.23 -0.21
C VAL A 8 1.36 8.74 1.14
N LEU A 9 1.78 9.38 2.24
CA LEU A 9 1.43 8.93 3.59
C LEU A 9 -0.08 8.95 3.84
N VAL A 10 -0.77 10.00 3.39
CA VAL A 10 -2.23 10.13 3.56
C VAL A 10 -2.95 9.12 2.67
N GLY A 11 -2.64 9.05 1.37
CA GLY A 11 -3.29 8.11 0.46
C GLY A 11 -3.03 6.65 0.85
N PHE A 12 -1.80 6.34 1.27
CA PHE A 12 -1.43 5.03 1.78
C PHE A 12 -2.16 4.68 3.07
N GLY A 13 -2.25 5.62 4.02
CA GLY A 13 -2.99 5.44 5.26
C GLY A 13 -4.47 5.14 5.00
N ILE A 14 -5.11 5.90 4.10
CA ILE A 14 -6.50 5.66 3.71
C ILE A 14 -6.66 4.25 3.11
N ALA A 15 -5.78 3.87 2.18
CA ALA A 15 -5.85 2.55 1.56
C ALA A 15 -5.72 1.43 2.58
N MET A 16 -4.76 1.52 3.50
CA MET A 16 -4.52 0.53 4.56
C MET A 16 -5.73 0.37 5.48
N VAL A 17 -6.30 1.49 5.93
CA VAL A 17 -7.47 1.49 6.82
C VAL A 17 -8.68 0.82 6.17
N VAL A 18 -8.83 0.93 4.85
CA VAL A 18 -9.94 0.30 4.11
C VAL A 18 -9.60 -1.15 3.73
N SER A 19 -8.35 -1.44 3.34
CA SER A 19 -7.94 -2.77 2.87
C SER A 19 -7.82 -3.80 3.98
N ILE A 20 -7.44 -3.40 5.21
CA ILE A 20 -7.31 -4.34 6.33
C ILE A 20 -8.66 -4.99 6.67
N PRO A 21 -9.72 -4.23 6.99
CA PRO A 21 -11.03 -4.82 7.29
C PRO A 21 -11.55 -5.63 6.11
N LEU A 22 -11.46 -5.10 4.88
CA LEU A 22 -11.97 -5.79 3.71
C LEU A 22 -11.23 -7.10 3.45
N GLY A 23 -9.90 -7.11 3.51
CA GLY A 23 -9.10 -8.31 3.30
C GLY A 23 -9.40 -9.39 4.34
N ILE A 24 -9.54 -9.01 5.61
CA ILE A 24 -9.93 -9.94 6.69
C ILE A 24 -11.34 -10.50 6.45
N LEU A 25 -12.29 -9.64 6.08
CA LEU A 25 -13.67 -10.04 5.78
C LEU A 25 -13.74 -10.99 4.58
N MET A 26 -13.03 -10.71 3.49
CA MET A 26 -12.91 -11.60 2.34
C MET A 26 -12.22 -12.93 2.69
N GLY A 27 -11.34 -12.95 3.69
CA GLY A 27 -10.65 -14.18 4.12
C GLY A 27 -11.47 -15.05 5.06
N THR A 28 -12.46 -14.47 5.74
CA THR A 28 -13.27 -15.15 6.76
C THR A 28 -14.68 -15.50 6.27
N LEU A 29 -15.27 -14.69 5.39
CA LEU A 29 -16.65 -14.86 4.92
C LEU A 29 -16.68 -15.17 3.42
N ARG A 30 -17.05 -16.41 3.08
CA ARG A 30 -17.13 -16.87 1.68
C ARG A 30 -18.09 -16.06 0.81
N SER A 31 -19.14 -15.49 1.39
CA SER A 31 -20.08 -14.62 0.67
C SER A 31 -19.49 -13.25 0.33
N LEU A 32 -18.63 -12.70 1.19
CA LEU A 32 -17.96 -11.43 0.91
C LEU A 32 -16.77 -11.64 -0.02
N GLU A 33 -16.09 -12.78 0.09
CA GLU A 33 -15.08 -13.21 -0.85
C GLU A 33 -15.60 -13.18 -2.28
N SER A 34 -16.66 -13.95 -2.58
CA SER A 34 -17.19 -14.07 -3.94
C SER A 34 -17.74 -12.76 -4.50
N PHE A 35 -18.22 -11.86 -3.63
CA PHE A 35 -18.73 -10.55 -4.04
C PHE A 35 -17.62 -9.54 -4.33
N PHE A 36 -16.58 -9.47 -3.48
CA PHE A 36 -15.52 -8.46 -3.60
C PHE A 36 -14.31 -8.93 -4.41
N GLU A 37 -14.11 -10.23 -4.60
CA GLU A 37 -13.00 -10.75 -5.39
C GLU A 37 -12.98 -10.18 -6.82
N PRO A 38 -14.07 -10.22 -7.62
CA PRO A 38 -14.06 -9.66 -8.96
C PRO A 38 -13.72 -8.16 -9.03
N PRO A 39 -14.38 -7.24 -8.28
CA PRO A 39 -14.06 -5.82 -8.37
C PRO A 39 -12.66 -5.49 -7.83
N VAL A 40 -12.17 -6.21 -6.82
CA VAL A 40 -10.80 -6.01 -6.31
C VAL A 40 -9.77 -6.43 -7.37
N ILE A 41 -9.94 -7.58 -8.01
CA ILE A 41 -9.02 -8.02 -9.08
C ILE A 41 -9.07 -7.05 -10.27
N LEU A 42 -10.26 -6.59 -10.68
CA LEU A 42 -10.41 -5.58 -11.73
C LEU A 42 -9.74 -4.25 -11.35
N GLY A 43 -9.83 -3.86 -10.09
CA GLY A 43 -9.13 -2.68 -9.58
C GLY A 43 -7.61 -2.79 -9.71
N LEU A 44 -7.06 -3.99 -9.49
CA LEU A 44 -5.63 -4.26 -9.63
C LEU A 44 -5.14 -4.22 -11.09
N THR A 45 -5.96 -4.65 -12.04
CA THR A 45 -5.59 -4.67 -13.47
C THR A 45 -5.66 -3.28 -14.10
N MET A 46 -6.45 -2.37 -13.54
CA MET A 46 -6.53 -0.98 -14.01
C MET A 46 -5.20 -0.25 -13.76
N PRO A 47 -4.60 0.37 -14.80
CA PRO A 47 -3.38 1.16 -14.65
C PRO A 47 -3.57 2.32 -13.66
N GLY A 48 -2.59 2.53 -12.79
CA GLY A 48 -2.61 3.63 -11.81
C GLY A 48 -2.76 5.02 -12.44
N LEU A 49 -2.32 5.19 -13.70
CA LEU A 49 -2.54 6.41 -14.47
C LEU A 49 -4.04 6.68 -14.70
N ILE A 50 -4.82 5.65 -15.02
CA ILE A 50 -6.27 5.80 -15.25
C ILE A 50 -6.94 6.24 -13.94
N TRP A 51 -6.60 5.60 -12.83
CA TRP A 51 -7.09 6.01 -11.51
C TRP A 51 -6.71 7.45 -11.16
N ALA A 52 -5.47 7.86 -11.45
CA ALA A 52 -5.03 9.23 -11.26
C ALA A 52 -5.90 10.24 -12.01
N VAL A 53 -6.12 10.01 -13.31
CA VAL A 53 -6.94 10.89 -14.14
C VAL A 53 -8.39 10.92 -13.66
N LEU A 54 -9.00 9.75 -13.36
CA LEU A 54 -10.39 9.68 -12.87
C LEU A 54 -10.58 10.45 -11.56
N MET A 55 -9.66 10.31 -10.60
CA MET A 55 -9.77 11.01 -9.32
C MET A 55 -9.58 12.52 -9.48
N ILE A 56 -8.70 12.96 -10.39
CA ILE A 56 -8.57 14.39 -10.73
C ILE A 56 -9.84 14.91 -11.40
N MET A 57 -10.46 14.14 -12.30
CA MET A 57 -11.72 14.56 -12.94
C MET A 57 -12.88 14.64 -11.95
N PHE A 58 -12.92 13.75 -10.96
CA PHE A 58 -13.99 13.70 -9.97
C PHE A 58 -13.85 14.75 -8.87
N PHE A 59 -12.64 14.91 -8.30
CA PHE A 59 -12.37 15.78 -7.15
C PHE A 59 -11.69 17.11 -7.54
N GLY A 60 -11.41 17.32 -8.83
CA GLY A 60 -10.65 18.46 -9.33
C GLY A 60 -9.16 18.40 -9.02
N LEU A 61 -8.46 19.49 -9.34
CA LEU A 61 -7.03 19.69 -9.02
C LEU A 61 -6.85 20.09 -7.54
N THR A 62 -7.17 19.17 -6.64
CA THR A 62 -7.12 19.34 -5.19
C THR A 62 -6.22 18.29 -4.54
N GLU A 63 -5.80 18.52 -3.29
CA GLU A 63 -5.05 17.49 -2.55
C GLU A 63 -5.87 16.19 -2.37
N THR A 64 -7.20 16.31 -2.28
CA THR A 64 -8.12 15.18 -2.16
C THR A 64 -8.04 14.25 -3.36
N SER A 65 -7.93 14.78 -4.59
CA SER A 65 -7.78 13.93 -5.78
C SER A 65 -6.48 13.14 -5.75
N ALA A 66 -5.39 13.72 -5.25
CA ALA A 66 -4.13 13.02 -5.09
C ALA A 66 -4.19 11.93 -4.02
N TYR A 67 -4.81 12.20 -2.88
CA TYR A 67 -4.99 11.21 -1.83
C TYR A 67 -5.85 10.04 -2.31
N ALA A 68 -6.97 10.33 -2.98
CA ALA A 68 -7.86 9.34 -3.55
C ALA A 68 -7.19 8.52 -4.67
N ALA A 69 -6.43 9.17 -5.56
CA ALA A 69 -5.72 8.49 -6.64
C ALA A 69 -4.72 7.46 -6.10
N VAL A 70 -3.90 7.86 -5.13
CA VAL A 70 -2.96 6.94 -4.46
C VAL A 70 -3.74 5.83 -3.78
N ALA A 71 -4.79 6.16 -3.02
CA ALA A 71 -5.54 5.20 -2.24
C ALA A 71 -6.21 4.13 -3.11
N VAL A 72 -6.98 4.54 -4.12
CA VAL A 72 -7.70 3.63 -5.02
C VAL A 72 -6.75 2.78 -5.85
N THR A 73 -5.58 3.33 -6.23
CA THR A 73 -4.61 2.56 -7.03
C THR A 73 -3.98 1.43 -6.22
N ILE A 74 -3.61 1.66 -4.96
CA ILE A 74 -2.88 0.65 -4.18
C ILE A 74 -3.81 -0.26 -3.37
N PHE A 75 -5.03 0.20 -3.07
CA PHE A 75 -6.02 -0.53 -2.29
C PHE A 75 -6.22 -1.98 -2.75
N PRO A 76 -6.36 -2.29 -4.05
CA PRO A 76 -6.57 -3.66 -4.50
C PRO A 76 -5.44 -4.60 -4.15
N MET A 77 -4.19 -4.15 -4.34
CA MET A 77 -3.00 -4.93 -4.01
C MET A 77 -2.93 -5.21 -2.51
N LEU A 78 -3.22 -4.19 -1.68
CA LEU A 78 -3.24 -4.34 -0.22
C LEU A 78 -4.35 -5.29 0.23
N ALA A 79 -5.56 -5.14 -0.32
CA ALA A 79 -6.72 -5.99 0.02
C ALA A 79 -6.44 -7.46 -0.34
N ILE A 80 -5.86 -7.73 -1.51
CA ILE A 80 -5.49 -9.08 -1.93
C ILE A 80 -4.43 -9.67 -1.01
N SER A 81 -3.38 -8.92 -0.66
CA SER A 81 -2.32 -9.42 0.21
C SER A 81 -2.85 -9.81 1.59
N ILE A 82 -3.76 -9.01 2.14
CA ILE A 82 -4.37 -9.26 3.46
C ILE A 82 -5.38 -10.40 3.37
N TRP A 83 -6.16 -10.47 2.29
CA TRP A 83 -7.09 -11.56 2.02
C TRP A 83 -6.38 -12.92 1.96
N GLN A 84 -5.32 -13.01 1.15
CA GLN A 84 -4.51 -14.23 1.02
C GLN A 84 -3.82 -14.58 2.34
N GLY A 85 -3.30 -13.58 3.06
CA GLY A 85 -2.74 -13.79 4.38
C GLY A 85 -3.76 -14.32 5.40
N THR A 86 -5.01 -13.88 5.32
CA THR A 86 -6.08 -14.31 6.22
C THR A 86 -6.46 -15.77 5.94
N LYS A 87 -6.51 -16.16 4.66
CA LYS A 87 -6.75 -17.55 4.26
C LYS A 87 -5.63 -18.52 4.59
N ALA A 88 -4.41 -18.01 4.74
CA ALA A 88 -3.24 -18.82 5.10
C ALA A 88 -3.14 -19.12 6.60
N ILE A 89 -4.03 -18.54 7.42
CA ILE A 89 -4.10 -18.81 8.86
C ILE A 89 -4.52 -20.26 9.10
N ASP A 90 -3.88 -20.89 10.09
CA ASP A 90 -4.21 -22.26 10.48
C ASP A 90 -5.67 -22.35 10.95
N LYS A 91 -6.39 -23.34 10.40
CA LYS A 91 -7.78 -23.59 10.77
C LYS A 91 -7.90 -24.04 12.22
N ASP A 92 -6.92 -24.78 12.73
CA ASP A 92 -6.95 -25.27 14.11
C ASP A 92 -6.95 -24.10 15.12
N LEU A 93 -6.24 -23.01 14.80
CA LEU A 93 -6.23 -21.78 15.59
C LEU A 93 -7.59 -21.05 15.57
N ILE A 94 -8.28 -21.08 14.43
CA ILE A 94 -9.62 -20.50 14.29
C ILE A 94 -10.64 -21.36 15.05
N ASP A 95 -10.61 -22.68 14.88
CA ASP A 95 -11.54 -23.61 15.54
C ASP A 95 -11.35 -23.57 17.06
N MET A 96 -10.10 -23.48 17.55
CA MET A 96 -9.82 -23.30 18.97
C MET A 96 -10.48 -22.02 19.52
N SER A 97 -10.40 -20.91 18.78
CA SER A 97 -11.04 -19.65 19.20
C SER A 97 -12.57 -19.77 19.32
N GLU A 98 -13.19 -20.64 18.52
CA GLU A 98 -14.63 -20.93 18.59
C GLU A 98 -14.98 -21.77 19.81
N VAL A 99 -14.17 -22.78 20.14
CA VAL A 99 -14.34 -23.59 21.36
C VAL A 99 -14.28 -22.73 22.62
N PHE A 100 -13.37 -21.75 22.65
CA PHE A 100 -13.27 -20.79 23.76
C PHE A 100 -14.32 -19.66 23.72
N HIS A 101 -15.28 -19.71 22.80
CA HIS A 101 -16.33 -18.70 22.64
C HIS A 101 -15.77 -17.27 22.51
N ALA A 102 -14.61 -17.13 21.86
CA ALA A 102 -13.99 -15.82 21.66
C ALA A 102 -14.92 -14.92 20.83
N SER A 103 -15.08 -13.67 21.26
CA SER A 103 -15.85 -12.68 20.50
C SER A 103 -15.24 -12.47 19.11
N ALA A 104 -16.03 -12.02 18.13
CA ALA A 104 -15.51 -11.72 16.80
C ALA A 104 -14.36 -10.71 16.83
N TRP A 105 -14.41 -9.73 17.75
CA TRP A 105 -13.33 -8.78 17.95
C TRP A 105 -12.07 -9.43 18.50
N SER A 106 -12.19 -10.28 19.53
CA SER A 106 -11.07 -11.05 20.08
C SER A 106 -10.45 -11.97 19.04
N LYS A 107 -11.27 -12.64 18.21
CA LYS A 107 -10.78 -13.47 17.11
C LYS A 107 -9.92 -12.65 16.13
N VAL A 108 -10.36 -11.44 15.79
CA VAL A 108 -9.60 -10.55 14.89
C VAL A 108 -8.31 -10.07 15.54
N VAL A 109 -8.36 -9.53 16.76
CA VAL A 109 -7.22 -8.86 17.40
C VAL A 109 -6.20 -9.85 17.97
N ASP A 110 -6.66 -10.94 18.57
CA ASP A 110 -5.82 -11.86 19.34
C ASP A 110 -5.36 -13.08 18.52
N VAL A 111 -6.06 -13.42 17.43
CA VAL A 111 -5.75 -14.61 16.61
C VAL A 111 -5.33 -14.21 15.20
N ILE A 112 -6.14 -13.43 14.49
CA ILE A 112 -5.92 -13.13 13.07
C ILE A 112 -4.81 -12.09 12.88
N LEU A 113 -4.90 -10.94 13.55
CA LEU A 113 -3.98 -9.81 13.36
C LEU A 113 -2.51 -10.17 13.66
N PRO A 114 -2.17 -10.93 14.72
CA PRO A 114 -0.79 -11.33 15.01
C PRO A 114 -0.19 -12.23 13.92
N GLN A 115 -1.01 -13.09 13.30
CA GLN A 115 -0.58 -13.96 12.21
C GLN A 115 -0.45 -13.21 10.88
N LEU A 116 -1.26 -12.17 10.68
CA LEU A 116 -1.20 -11.31 9.49
C LEU A 116 0.01 -10.38 9.46
N VAL A 117 0.73 -10.20 10.56
CA VAL A 117 1.86 -9.25 10.66
C VAL A 117 2.86 -9.40 9.51
N SER A 118 3.23 -10.62 9.12
CA SER A 118 4.17 -10.81 7.99
C SER A 118 3.57 -10.41 6.64
N HIS A 119 2.28 -10.65 6.44
CA HIS A 119 1.57 -10.25 5.23
C HIS A 119 1.39 -8.73 5.18
N LEU A 120 1.08 -8.10 6.31
CA LEU A 120 0.98 -6.65 6.44
C LEU A 120 2.32 -5.97 6.16
N LEU A 121 3.43 -6.50 6.67
CA LEU A 121 4.76 -5.95 6.35
C LEU A 121 5.08 -6.02 4.86
N ALA A 122 4.79 -7.15 4.22
CA ALA A 122 4.96 -7.30 2.78
C ALA A 122 4.06 -6.32 2.02
N ALA A 123 2.78 -6.23 2.39
CA ALA A 123 1.81 -5.32 1.80
C ALA A 123 2.25 -3.85 1.94
N ILE A 124 2.76 -3.45 3.11
CA ILE A 124 3.28 -2.11 3.36
C ILE A 124 4.46 -1.82 2.43
N ARG A 125 5.42 -2.74 2.33
CA ARG A 125 6.61 -2.57 1.50
C ARG A 125 6.26 -2.41 0.03
N TYR A 126 5.48 -3.33 -0.52
CA TYR A 126 5.05 -3.26 -1.92
C TYR A 126 4.12 -2.06 -2.17
N GLY A 127 3.25 -1.74 -1.23
CA GLY A 127 2.27 -0.68 -1.34
C GLY A 127 2.92 0.70 -1.36
N LEU A 128 3.92 0.94 -0.51
CA LEU A 128 4.73 2.17 -0.55
C LEU A 128 5.49 2.30 -1.89
N GLY A 129 6.07 1.20 -2.38
CA GLY A 129 6.74 1.14 -3.68
C GLY A 129 5.83 1.55 -4.85
N LEU A 130 4.56 1.15 -4.81
CA LEU A 130 3.55 1.58 -5.81
C LEU A 130 3.05 3.00 -5.57
N ALA A 131 2.77 3.37 -4.31
CA ALA A 131 2.24 4.70 -3.97
C ALA A 131 3.14 5.83 -4.46
N TRP A 132 4.46 5.65 -4.33
CA TRP A 132 5.46 6.60 -4.82
C TRP A 132 5.47 6.75 -6.34
N LYS A 133 5.22 5.68 -7.11
CA LYS A 133 5.13 5.77 -8.58
C LYS A 133 3.87 6.52 -8.99
N VAL A 134 2.74 6.21 -8.36
CA VAL A 134 1.44 6.78 -8.69
C VAL A 134 1.37 8.25 -8.32
N VAL A 135 1.87 8.66 -7.15
CA VAL A 135 1.84 10.07 -6.74
C VAL A 135 2.62 10.95 -7.70
N VAL A 136 3.77 10.47 -8.22
CA VAL A 136 4.57 11.22 -9.18
C VAL A 136 3.74 11.44 -10.45
N VAL A 137 3.07 10.39 -10.95
CA VAL A 137 2.17 10.50 -12.10
C VAL A 137 1.05 11.51 -11.83
N VAL A 138 0.36 11.42 -10.70
CA VAL A 138 -0.71 12.37 -10.32
C VAL A 138 -0.21 13.81 -10.34
N GLU A 139 0.97 14.06 -9.78
CA GLU A 139 1.57 15.40 -9.70
C GLU A 139 1.90 16.01 -11.06
N MET A 140 2.01 15.18 -12.12
CA MET A 140 2.25 15.64 -13.48
C MET A 140 1.02 16.31 -14.10
N PHE A 141 -0.19 15.96 -13.65
CA PHE A 141 -1.46 16.38 -14.26
C PHE A 141 -2.00 17.70 -13.69
N GLY A 142 -1.13 18.71 -13.53
CA GLY A 142 -1.58 20.08 -13.24
C GLY A 142 -1.50 20.51 -11.77
N PHE A 143 -0.82 19.76 -10.92
CA PHE A 143 -0.40 20.27 -9.61
C PHE A 143 0.70 21.33 -9.76
N SER A 144 0.77 22.28 -8.83
CA SER A 144 1.79 23.34 -8.81
C SER A 144 2.99 23.04 -7.89
N ASN A 145 3.01 21.85 -7.29
CA ASN A 145 4.05 21.42 -6.37
C ASN A 145 4.18 19.89 -6.37
N GLY A 146 5.30 19.41 -5.82
CA GLY A 146 5.62 17.97 -5.79
C GLY A 146 6.76 17.61 -6.73
N VAL A 147 7.22 16.37 -6.67
CA VAL A 147 8.32 15.88 -7.49
C VAL A 147 7.87 15.73 -8.94
N GLY A 148 6.68 15.15 -9.18
CA GLY A 148 6.16 14.97 -10.55
C GLY A 148 5.97 16.29 -11.28
N TYR A 149 5.46 17.32 -10.59
CA TYR A 149 5.38 18.68 -11.12
C TYR A 149 6.75 19.21 -11.56
N GLN A 150 7.78 19.05 -10.73
CA GLN A 150 9.11 19.58 -11.01
C GLN A 150 9.80 18.85 -12.17
N VAL A 151 9.57 17.53 -12.28
CA VAL A 151 10.03 16.72 -13.41
C VAL A 151 9.37 17.21 -14.70
N VAL A 152 8.05 17.40 -14.71
CA VAL A 152 7.33 17.93 -15.89
C VAL A 152 7.77 19.34 -16.24
N ARG A 153 8.00 20.20 -15.25
CA ARG A 153 8.52 21.55 -15.49
C ARG A 153 9.87 21.50 -16.17
N GLY A 154 10.79 20.64 -15.69
CA GLY A 154 12.09 20.43 -16.31
C GLY A 154 11.98 19.87 -17.74
N PHE A 155 11.07 18.92 -17.95
CA PHE A 155 10.78 18.34 -19.26
C PHE A 155 10.27 19.39 -20.27
N ASN A 156 9.33 20.24 -19.86
CA ASN A 156 8.73 21.27 -20.72
C ASN A 156 9.74 22.31 -21.22
N VAL A 157 10.80 22.59 -20.45
CA VAL A 157 11.90 23.48 -20.85
C VAL A 157 13.12 22.71 -21.40
N PHE A 158 12.97 21.40 -21.67
CA PHE A 158 14.03 20.50 -22.12
C PHE A 158 15.31 20.54 -21.26
N SER A 159 15.16 20.85 -19.96
CA SER A 159 16.28 20.92 -19.03
C SER A 159 16.56 19.55 -18.42
N MET A 160 17.45 18.79 -19.07
CA MET A 160 17.94 17.51 -18.54
C MET A 160 18.52 17.68 -17.12
N LYS A 161 19.24 18.78 -16.88
CA LYS A 161 19.79 19.12 -15.55
C LYS A 161 18.70 19.14 -14.47
N THR A 162 17.56 19.77 -14.76
CA THR A 162 16.44 19.88 -13.81
C THR A 162 15.78 18.52 -13.57
N VAL A 163 15.52 17.77 -14.65
CA VAL A 163 14.90 16.44 -14.56
C VAL A 163 15.78 15.49 -13.73
N LEU A 164 17.08 15.43 -14.03
CA LEU A 164 18.02 14.59 -13.29
C LEU A 164 18.18 15.03 -11.83
N ALA A 165 18.24 16.33 -11.54
CA ALA A 165 18.33 16.82 -10.17
C ALA A 165 17.14 16.34 -9.31
N TRP A 166 15.92 16.43 -9.84
CA TRP A 166 14.73 15.96 -9.13
C TRP A 166 14.63 14.44 -9.06
N ALA A 167 15.00 13.72 -10.13
CA ALA A 167 15.03 12.26 -10.13
C ALA A 167 16.03 11.70 -9.11
N ILE A 168 17.26 12.25 -9.05
CA ILE A 168 18.29 11.84 -8.07
C ILE A 168 17.85 12.21 -6.66
N THR A 169 17.32 13.42 -6.45
CA THR A 169 16.81 13.83 -5.12
C THR A 169 15.71 12.89 -4.64
N PHE A 170 14.78 12.55 -5.52
CA PHE A 170 13.70 11.60 -5.23
C PHE A 170 14.25 10.21 -4.88
N LEU A 171 15.19 9.71 -5.68
CA LEU A 171 15.85 8.41 -5.47
C LEU A 171 16.59 8.37 -4.13
N VAL A 172 17.37 9.40 -3.80
CA VAL A 172 18.11 9.47 -2.52
C VAL A 172 17.16 9.42 -1.33
N VAL A 173 16.11 10.25 -1.34
CA VAL A 173 15.14 10.24 -0.24
C VAL A 173 14.41 8.91 -0.15
N MET A 174 14.07 8.31 -1.28
CA MET A 174 13.41 7.01 -1.27
C MET A 174 14.32 5.89 -0.73
N ILE A 175 15.61 5.89 -1.08
CA ILE A 175 16.60 4.97 -0.50
C ILE A 175 16.68 5.18 1.02
N ILE A 176 16.68 6.43 1.50
CA ILE A 176 16.67 6.72 2.94
C ILE A 176 15.42 6.16 3.62
N ILE A 177 14.24 6.28 2.99
CA ILE A 177 13.00 5.75 3.58
C ILE A 177 12.98 4.20 3.52
N GLU A 178 13.37 3.61 2.40
CA GLU A 178 13.39 2.15 2.21
C GLU A 178 14.37 1.47 3.17
N PHE A 179 15.63 1.91 3.21
CA PHE A 179 16.65 1.27 4.03
C PHE A 179 16.67 1.76 5.48
N GLY A 180 16.24 3.00 5.72
CA GLY A 180 16.15 3.58 7.06
C GLY A 180 14.88 3.17 7.78
N PHE A 181 13.73 3.68 7.34
CA PHE A 181 12.45 3.51 8.04
C PHE A 181 11.86 2.11 7.85
N ILE A 182 11.69 1.67 6.60
CA ILE A 182 11.07 0.37 6.29
C ILE A 182 11.99 -0.77 6.76
N GLY A 183 13.30 -0.67 6.49
CA GLY A 183 14.28 -1.64 6.99
C GLY A 183 14.33 -1.74 8.52
N TRP A 184 14.17 -0.62 9.25
CA TRP A 184 14.05 -0.65 10.71
C TRP A 184 12.74 -1.29 11.18
N LEU A 185 11.62 -0.97 10.53
CA LEU A 185 10.31 -1.55 10.85
C LEU A 185 10.32 -3.07 10.65
N GLU A 186 10.85 -3.54 9.51
CA GLU A 186 10.97 -4.95 9.18
C GLU A 186 11.79 -5.69 10.25
N ARG A 187 12.97 -5.19 10.61
CA ARG A 187 13.83 -5.80 11.64
C ARG A 187 13.17 -5.81 13.01
N SER A 188 12.43 -4.77 13.37
CA SER A 188 11.80 -4.67 14.70
C SER A 188 10.65 -5.67 14.85
N VAL A 189 9.84 -5.82 13.81
CA VAL A 189 8.66 -6.68 13.81
C VAL A 189 9.02 -8.15 13.57
N THR A 190 10.06 -8.45 12.79
CA THR A 190 10.51 -9.82 12.50
C THR A 190 11.48 -10.40 13.54
N ARG A 191 11.81 -9.67 14.61
CA ARG A 191 12.71 -10.13 15.70
C ARG A 191 12.34 -11.49 16.30
N TRP A 192 11.07 -11.83 16.27
CA TRP A 192 10.52 -13.07 16.82
C TRP A 192 10.66 -14.28 15.88
N ARG A 193 11.05 -14.08 14.60
CA ARG A 193 11.26 -15.19 13.66
C ARG A 193 12.67 -15.79 13.83
N PRO A 194 12.79 -17.12 14.03
CA PRO A 194 14.07 -17.81 13.89
C PRO A 194 14.65 -17.51 12.52
N ARG A 195 15.93 -17.13 12.48
CA ARG A 195 16.65 -16.89 11.23
C ARG A 195 16.68 -18.24 10.50
N VAL A 196 15.93 -18.37 9.41
CA VAL A 196 16.00 -19.57 8.57
C VAL A 196 17.42 -19.61 8.01
N GLU A 197 18.26 -20.49 8.56
CA GLU A 197 19.61 -20.72 8.05
C GLU A 197 19.47 -21.15 6.59
N ALA A 198 19.89 -20.27 5.69
CA ALA A 198 20.00 -20.58 4.29
C ALA A 198 20.94 -21.79 4.21
N TRP A 199 20.39 -22.93 3.77
CA TRP A 199 21.13 -24.17 3.56
C TRP A 199 22.37 -23.87 2.73
N ARG A 200 23.53 -23.84 3.39
CA ARG A 200 24.83 -23.91 2.71
C ARG A 200 24.94 -25.33 2.17
N ARG A 201 24.85 -25.49 0.86
CA ARG A 201 25.46 -26.61 0.14
C ARG A 201 26.72 -26.11 -0.53
#